data_AF-A0A3M1XFM2-F1
#
_entry.id   AF-A0A3M1XFM2-F1
#
_cell.length_a   1.000
_cell.length_b   1.000
_cell.length_c   1.000
_cell.angle_alpha   90.00
_cell.angle_beta   90.00
_cell.angle_gamma   90.00
#
_symmetry.space_group_name_H-M   'P 1'
#
loop_
_entity.id
_entity.type
_entity.pdbx_description
1 polymer ?
#
loop_
_entity_poly.entity_id
_entity_poly.type
_entity_poly.pdbx_seq_one_letter_code
_entity_poly.pdbx_strand_id
1 'polypeptide(L)'
;MAGGDALACALDGFAAACYRLRRSNLARWVFILLVVVALGLVLFARPGQLENQTVRDVAIGDISIASVNTYVRVSGILDPTGAYRTSYNLGGFEWYGSRYIPLMAPGTSDAIWVADENLPVRDSAGYVTLVAQVMMGQGTQQPALYLQVGHPPNVVLANLLSRLGAMLLVVLMAAAFIGQLVERLDYAIPLPWSAGLAANPPALLWFGALGRPFDDLVLRSVPARFSATPHEARFESTDSASPWSVAIRRLRQVQLFDVATQYGSMPAARLRFEDERGLQRHGVIAADSVESRNAILNVLSLIR
;
A
#
# COMPACT_ATOMS: atom_id res chain seq x y z
N MET A 1 -33.29 8.81 -10.19
CA MET A 1 -32.39 9.87 -10.68
C MET A 1 -31.41 10.41 -9.62
N ALA A 2 -31.52 10.10 -8.32
CA ALA A 2 -30.63 10.64 -7.28
C ALA A 2 -29.28 9.89 -7.06
N GLY A 3 -29.07 8.72 -7.66
CA GLY A 3 -27.86 7.91 -7.42
C GLY A 3 -26.62 8.32 -8.23
N GLY A 4 -26.80 9.05 -9.34
CA GLY A 4 -25.70 9.46 -10.22
C GLY A 4 -24.85 10.59 -9.63
N ASP A 5 -25.49 11.56 -8.98
CA ASP A 5 -24.80 12.74 -8.41
C ASP A 5 -23.96 12.39 -7.18
N ALA A 6 -24.44 11.47 -6.34
CA ALA A 6 -23.67 11.00 -5.18
C ALA A 6 -22.41 10.23 -5.59
N LEU A 7 -22.51 9.44 -6.65
CA LEU A 7 -21.39 8.67 -7.18
C LEU A 7 -20.38 9.58 -7.88
N ALA A 8 -20.84 10.60 -8.61
CA ALA A 8 -19.99 11.63 -9.20
C ALA A 8 -19.27 12.47 -8.12
N CYS A 9 -19.97 12.93 -7.08
CA CYS A 9 -19.35 13.66 -5.97
C CYS A 9 -18.36 12.80 -5.17
N ALA A 10 -18.66 11.51 -4.98
CA ALA A 10 -17.75 10.58 -4.34
C ALA A 10 -16.48 10.37 -5.17
N LEU A 11 -16.61 10.21 -6.49
CA LEU A 11 -15.48 10.07 -7.41
C LEU A 11 -14.64 11.36 -7.46
N ASP A 12 -15.26 12.54 -7.51
CA ASP A 12 -14.55 13.83 -7.48
C ASP A 12 -13.80 14.03 -6.16
N GLY A 13 -14.42 13.70 -5.02
CA GLY A 13 -13.77 13.73 -3.71
C GLY A 13 -12.61 12.75 -3.59
N PHE A 14 -12.75 11.56 -4.15
CA PHE A 14 -11.73 10.52 -4.14
C PHE A 14 -10.56 10.87 -5.07
N ALA A 15 -10.83 11.44 -6.25
CA ALA A 15 -9.84 11.97 -7.16
C ALA A 15 -9.03 13.10 -6.50
N ALA A 16 -9.71 14.06 -5.86
CA ALA A 16 -9.06 15.14 -5.11
C ALA A 16 -8.16 14.61 -3.97
N ALA A 17 -8.61 13.56 -3.26
CA ALA A 17 -7.81 12.91 -2.22
C ALA A 17 -6.57 12.20 -2.80
N CYS A 18 -6.70 11.48 -3.92
CA CYS A 18 -5.59 10.84 -4.62
C CYS A 18 -4.57 11.87 -5.13
N TYR A 19 -5.04 13.02 -5.63
CA TYR A 19 -4.18 14.12 -6.05
C TYR A 19 -3.39 14.74 -4.89
N ARG A 20 -4.05 14.98 -3.74
CA ARG A 20 -3.37 15.48 -2.52
C ARG A 20 -2.33 14.52 -1.98
N LEU A 21 -2.63 13.21 -2.01
CA LEU A 21 -1.72 12.14 -1.61
C LEU A 21 -0.45 12.08 -2.46
N ARG A 22 -0.58 12.31 -3.77
CA ARG A 22 0.55 12.30 -4.70
C ARG A 22 1.37 13.59 -4.69
N ARG A 23 0.84 14.70 -4.16
CA ARG A 23 1.51 16.00 -4.21
C ARG A 23 2.41 16.29 -3.02
N SER A 24 1.97 15.96 -1.81
CA SER A 24 2.78 16.25 -0.62
C SER A 24 3.82 15.15 -0.41
N ASN A 25 5.09 15.54 -0.22
CA ASN A 25 6.15 14.60 0.14
C ASN A 25 5.78 13.84 1.42
N LEU A 26 5.09 14.50 2.35
CA LEU A 26 4.61 13.89 3.58
C LEU A 26 3.55 12.80 3.30
N ALA A 27 2.55 13.05 2.44
CA ALA A 27 1.57 12.02 2.11
C ALA A 27 2.16 10.88 1.26
N ARG A 28 3.16 11.14 0.41
CA ARG A 28 3.92 10.08 -0.27
C ARG A 28 4.64 9.18 0.73
N TRP A 29 5.33 9.77 1.70
CA TRP A 29 5.99 9.01 2.76
C TRP A 29 4.99 8.23 3.61
N VAL A 30 3.85 8.82 3.95
CA VAL A 30 2.77 8.13 4.67
C VAL A 30 2.19 6.98 3.83
N PHE A 31 1.99 7.15 2.53
CA PHE A 31 1.51 6.11 1.64
C PHE A 31 2.52 4.95 1.52
N ILE A 32 3.81 5.26 1.34
CA ILE A 32 4.88 4.26 1.33
C ILE A 32 4.93 3.53 2.66
N LEU A 33 4.84 4.25 3.77
CA LEU A 33 4.79 3.65 5.11
C LEU A 33 3.60 2.70 5.24
N LEU A 34 2.41 3.10 4.81
CA LEU A 34 1.21 2.27 4.84
C LEU A 34 1.34 1.02 3.97
N VAL A 35 1.96 1.11 2.79
CA VAL A 35 2.26 -0.04 1.94
C VAL A 35 3.24 -0.98 2.64
N VAL A 36 4.32 -0.45 3.23
CA VAL A 36 5.31 -1.25 3.97
C VAL A 36 4.68 -1.95 5.17
N VAL A 37 3.83 -1.25 5.93
CA VAL A 37 3.08 -1.81 7.06
C VAL A 37 2.12 -2.91 6.58
N ALA A 38 1.36 -2.67 5.51
CA ALA A 38 0.47 -3.68 4.94
C ALA A 38 1.23 -4.93 4.49
N LEU A 39 2.38 -4.74 3.83
CA LEU A 39 3.23 -5.84 3.38
C LEU A 39 3.82 -6.61 4.56
N GLY A 40 4.24 -5.90 5.62
CA GLY A 40 4.71 -6.50 6.87
C GLY A 40 3.63 -7.35 7.55
N LEU A 41 2.39 -6.85 7.63
CA LEU A 41 1.26 -7.60 8.19
C LEU A 41 0.95 -8.88 7.41
N VAL A 42 1.04 -8.84 6.09
CA VAL A 42 0.83 -10.02 5.23
C VAL A 42 1.98 -11.03 5.38
N LEU A 43 3.23 -10.56 5.43
CA LEU A 43 4.41 -11.43 5.58
C LEU A 43 4.49 -12.09 6.96
N PHE A 44 3.99 -11.43 8.01
CA PHE A 44 3.97 -11.98 9.36
C PHE A 44 3.03 -13.19 9.50
N ALA A 45 2.04 -13.30 8.61
CA ALA A 45 1.02 -14.34 8.63
C ALA A 45 1.21 -15.36 7.51
N ARG A 46 2.40 -15.98 7.43
CA ARG A 46 2.66 -17.03 6.44
C ARG A 46 1.68 -18.21 6.64
N PRO A 47 0.94 -18.62 5.60
CA PRO A 47 -0.08 -19.67 5.72
C PRO A 47 0.51 -21.04 6.11
N GLY A 48 1.76 -21.33 5.74
CA GLY A 48 2.45 -22.57 6.12
C GLY A 48 2.76 -22.71 7.61
N GLN A 49 2.63 -21.64 8.42
CA GLN A 49 2.75 -21.76 9.87
C GLN A 49 1.41 -22.01 10.58
N LEU A 50 0.27 -21.75 9.93
CA LEU A 50 -1.05 -21.89 10.56
C LEU A 50 -1.39 -23.37 10.82
N GLU A 51 -0.99 -24.27 9.93
CA GLU A 51 -1.28 -25.71 10.05
C GLU A 51 -0.52 -26.35 11.23
N ASN A 52 0.73 -25.90 11.46
CA ASN A 52 1.57 -26.33 12.58
C ASN A 52 1.21 -25.66 13.92
N GLN A 53 0.31 -24.67 13.91
CA GLN A 53 -0.13 -23.92 15.10
C GLN A 53 -1.48 -24.39 15.65
N THR A 54 -2.16 -25.33 14.98
CA THR A 54 -3.36 -25.96 15.54
C THR A 54 -2.95 -26.95 16.63
N VAL A 55 -3.42 -26.72 17.86
CA VAL A 55 -3.14 -27.63 18.98
C VAL A 55 -3.89 -28.94 18.73
N ARG A 56 -3.15 -30.03 18.51
CA ARG A 56 -3.73 -31.37 18.35
C ARG A 56 -3.70 -32.13 19.66
N ASP A 57 -4.80 -32.77 20.04
CA ASP A 57 -4.78 -33.72 21.15
C ASP A 57 -4.11 -35.02 20.66
N VAL A 58 -2.99 -35.41 21.29
CA VAL A 58 -2.16 -36.54 20.82
C VAL A 58 -1.73 -37.39 22.02
N ALA A 59 -1.75 -38.72 21.87
CA ALA A 59 -1.23 -39.64 22.86
C ALA A 59 0.31 -39.69 22.81
N ILE A 60 0.96 -39.97 23.95
CA ILE A 60 2.44 -39.94 24.05
C ILE A 60 3.12 -40.85 23.00
N GLY A 61 2.56 -42.04 22.75
CA GLY A 61 3.10 -43.00 21.77
C GLY A 61 2.96 -42.57 20.30
N ASP A 62 2.09 -41.61 19.98
CA ASP A 62 1.87 -41.14 18.61
C ASP A 62 2.82 -39.98 18.23
N ILE A 63 3.57 -39.45 19.20
CA ILE A 63 4.47 -38.33 18.97
C ILE A 63 5.75 -38.85 18.30
N SER A 64 5.99 -38.39 17.08
CA SER A 64 7.10 -38.82 16.24
C SER A 64 7.82 -37.65 15.58
N ILE A 65 8.90 -37.93 14.86
CA ILE A 65 9.67 -36.91 14.11
C ILE A 65 8.77 -36.13 13.13
N ALA A 66 7.71 -36.74 12.62
CA ALA A 66 6.74 -36.06 11.73
C ALA A 66 5.96 -34.93 12.42
N SER A 67 5.89 -34.94 13.76
CA SER A 67 5.21 -33.93 14.56
C SER A 67 6.10 -32.76 14.99
N VAL A 68 7.38 -32.73 14.59
CA VAL A 68 8.31 -31.65 14.94
C VAL A 68 7.79 -30.29 14.47
N ASN A 69 7.96 -29.27 15.32
CA ASN A 69 7.44 -27.90 15.19
C ASN A 69 5.91 -27.76 15.27
N THR A 70 5.16 -28.82 15.57
CA THR A 70 3.71 -28.74 15.79
C THR A 70 3.37 -28.55 17.26
N TYR A 71 2.25 -27.88 17.53
CA TYR A 71 1.70 -27.77 18.88
C TYR A 71 0.79 -28.94 19.20
N VAL A 72 1.05 -29.61 20.32
CA VAL A 72 0.27 -30.75 20.81
C VAL A 72 -0.25 -30.48 22.21
N ARG A 73 -1.43 -31.01 22.51
CA ARG A 73 -1.94 -31.18 23.87
C ARG A 73 -1.77 -32.64 24.26
N VAL A 74 -1.02 -32.86 25.32
CA VAL A 74 -0.64 -34.19 25.80
C VAL A 74 -0.90 -34.26 27.29
N SER A 75 -1.44 -35.38 27.74
CA SER A 75 -1.75 -35.61 29.15
C SER A 75 -1.00 -36.83 29.67
N GLY A 76 -0.47 -36.75 30.89
CA GLY A 76 0.34 -37.80 31.47
C GLY A 76 0.78 -37.48 32.90
N ILE A 77 1.60 -38.35 33.46
CA ILE A 77 2.19 -38.17 34.79
C ILE A 77 3.62 -37.70 34.60
N LEU A 78 3.97 -36.55 35.18
CA LEU A 78 5.35 -36.10 35.25
C LEU A 78 6.07 -36.89 36.33
N ASP A 79 7.18 -37.54 35.96
CA ASP A 79 8.04 -38.24 36.91
C ASP A 79 9.30 -37.40 37.18
N PRO A 80 9.30 -36.53 38.22
CA PRO A 80 10.44 -35.69 38.54
C PRO A 80 11.67 -36.49 39.02
N THR A 81 11.51 -37.78 39.36
CA THR A 81 12.61 -38.64 39.82
C THR A 81 13.49 -39.12 38.67
N GLY A 82 12.90 -39.32 37.48
CA GLY A 82 13.63 -39.63 36.24
C GLY A 82 14.20 -38.40 35.51
N ALA A 83 14.11 -37.21 36.10
CA ALA A 83 14.57 -35.98 35.46
C ALA A 83 16.10 -35.85 35.42
N TYR A 84 16.64 -35.38 34.31
CA TYR A 84 18.07 -35.07 34.17
C TYR A 84 18.32 -33.66 33.65
N ARG A 85 19.56 -33.19 33.75
CA ARG A 85 20.02 -31.89 33.22
C ARG A 85 21.09 -32.13 32.17
N THR A 86 21.10 -31.31 31.13
CA THR A 86 22.24 -31.29 30.21
C THR A 86 23.44 -30.65 30.88
N SER A 87 24.64 -31.15 30.60
CA SER A 87 25.88 -30.52 31.04
C SER A 87 26.83 -30.32 29.86
N TYR A 88 27.34 -29.09 29.73
CA TYR A 88 28.26 -28.68 28.69
C TYR A 88 29.63 -28.48 29.32
N ASN A 89 30.65 -29.19 28.83
CA ASN A 89 32.02 -29.01 29.26
C ASN A 89 32.76 -28.09 28.29
N LEU A 90 33.10 -26.89 28.75
CA LEU A 90 33.88 -25.91 27.99
C LEU A 90 35.23 -25.72 28.69
N GLY A 91 36.19 -26.58 28.35
CA GLY A 91 37.59 -26.39 28.74
C GLY A 91 37.85 -26.34 30.25
N GLY A 92 37.21 -27.20 31.03
CA GLY A 92 37.40 -27.29 32.50
C GLY A 92 36.30 -26.62 33.33
N PHE A 93 35.33 -25.97 32.68
CA PHE A 93 34.12 -25.47 33.32
C PHE A 93 32.90 -26.28 32.88
N GLU A 94 32.15 -26.80 33.86
CA GLU A 94 30.90 -27.51 33.61
C GLU A 94 29.72 -26.54 33.74
N TRP A 95 29.02 -26.33 32.62
CA TRP A 95 27.80 -25.54 32.55
C TRP A 95 26.58 -26.46 32.53
N TYR A 96 25.71 -26.34 33.53
CA TYR A 96 24.43 -27.03 33.52
C TYR A 96 23.45 -26.28 32.62
N GLY A 97 22.92 -26.96 31.61
CA GLY A 97 21.88 -26.46 30.71
C GLY A 97 20.46 -26.81 31.17
N SER A 98 19.54 -26.90 30.21
CA SER A 98 18.13 -27.17 30.45
C SER A 98 17.89 -28.53 31.14
N ARG A 99 16.85 -28.58 31.97
CA ARG A 99 16.38 -29.79 32.65
C ARG A 99 15.25 -30.43 31.84
N TYR A 100 15.27 -31.76 31.74
CA TYR A 100 14.25 -32.55 31.06
C TYR A 100 13.61 -33.52 32.04
N ILE A 101 12.28 -33.55 32.06
CA ILE A 101 11.46 -34.39 32.95
C ILE A 101 10.67 -35.37 32.07
N PRO A 102 10.69 -36.67 32.36
CA PRO A 102 9.87 -37.64 31.62
C PRO A 102 8.39 -37.46 31.96
N LEU A 103 7.56 -37.40 30.92
CA LEU A 103 6.11 -37.47 31.00
C LEU A 103 5.68 -38.86 30.52
N MET A 104 4.99 -39.60 31.38
CA MET A 104 4.58 -40.99 31.12
C MET A 104 3.07 -41.09 30.95
N ALA A 105 2.62 -41.96 30.03
CA ALA A 105 1.20 -42.23 29.86
C ALA A 105 0.73 -43.26 30.91
N PRO A 106 -0.43 -43.05 31.57
CA PRO A 106 -0.89 -43.94 32.63
C PRO A 106 -1.02 -45.39 32.12
N GLY A 107 -0.42 -46.33 32.86
CA GLY A 107 -0.51 -47.75 32.52
C GLY A 107 0.33 -48.19 31.31
N THR A 108 1.22 -47.33 30.80
CA THR A 108 2.13 -47.65 29.69
C THR A 108 3.58 -47.38 30.08
N SER A 109 4.52 -47.97 29.33
CA SER A 109 5.95 -47.65 29.41
C SER A 109 6.36 -46.47 28.51
N ASP A 110 5.40 -45.88 27.80
CA ASP A 110 5.68 -44.83 26.83
C ASP A 110 5.96 -43.51 27.56
N ALA A 111 7.14 -42.94 27.28
CA ALA A 111 7.62 -41.72 27.89
C ALA A 111 8.12 -40.75 26.84
N ILE A 112 7.78 -39.47 27.02
CA ILE A 112 8.34 -38.35 26.25
C ILE A 112 8.98 -37.35 27.19
N TRP A 113 10.09 -36.75 26.77
CA TRP A 113 10.80 -35.76 27.56
C TRP A 113 10.14 -34.39 27.44
N VAL A 114 9.99 -33.70 28.56
CA VAL A 114 9.45 -32.33 28.63
C VAL A 114 10.52 -31.40 29.20
N ALA A 115 10.76 -30.27 28.55
CA ALA A 115 11.63 -29.24 29.10
C ALA A 115 10.99 -28.63 30.36
N ASP A 116 11.77 -28.52 31.46
CA ASP A 116 11.30 -27.96 32.75
C ASP A 116 10.96 -26.46 32.67
N GLU A 117 11.38 -25.80 31.59
CA GLU A 117 11.06 -24.40 31.31
C GLU A 117 9.54 -24.25 31.10
N ASN A 118 8.89 -23.46 31.96
CA ASN A 118 7.46 -23.15 31.96
C ASN A 118 6.49 -24.26 32.43
N LEU A 119 6.97 -25.29 33.14
CA LEU A 119 6.07 -26.25 33.77
C LEU A 119 5.26 -25.61 34.91
N PRO A 120 3.96 -25.93 35.06
CA PRO A 120 3.16 -25.53 36.21
C PRO A 120 3.72 -26.13 37.51
N VAL A 121 3.51 -25.43 38.63
CA VAL A 121 4.15 -25.60 39.95
C VAL A 121 4.52 -27.05 40.33
N ARG A 122 5.76 -27.20 40.83
CA ARG A 122 6.59 -28.41 41.01
C ARG A 122 6.10 -29.47 42.00
N ASP A 123 4.99 -29.26 42.71
CA ASP A 123 4.77 -29.93 44.00
C ASP A 123 3.89 -31.18 43.95
N SER A 124 3.51 -31.69 42.78
CA SER A 124 2.82 -32.98 42.73
C SER A 124 3.19 -33.78 41.49
N ALA A 125 3.52 -35.06 41.70
CA ALA A 125 3.55 -36.13 40.70
C ALA A 125 2.12 -36.44 40.21
N GLY A 126 1.38 -35.39 39.89
CA GLY A 126 -0.02 -35.43 39.48
C GLY A 126 -0.15 -35.65 37.98
N TYR A 127 -1.33 -36.12 37.59
CA TYR A 127 -1.72 -36.14 36.19
C TYR A 127 -1.85 -34.71 35.67
N VAL A 128 -1.03 -34.35 34.69
CA VAL A 128 -1.00 -33.02 34.07
C VAL A 128 -1.47 -33.09 32.62
N THR A 129 -2.04 -31.99 32.15
CA THR A 129 -2.32 -31.77 30.73
C THR A 129 -1.51 -30.57 30.28
N LEU A 130 -0.60 -30.79 29.33
CA LEU A 130 0.35 -29.80 28.85
C LEU A 130 0.03 -29.43 27.40
N VAL A 131 0.16 -28.15 27.08
CA VAL A 131 0.21 -27.67 25.69
C VAL A 131 1.66 -27.32 25.40
N ALA A 132 2.25 -28.00 24.43
CA ALA A 132 3.68 -27.89 24.14
C ALA A 132 3.95 -27.98 22.64
N GLN A 133 5.07 -27.40 22.22
CA GLN A 133 5.59 -27.58 20.88
C GLN A 133 6.54 -28.78 20.87
N VAL A 134 6.41 -29.66 19.87
CA VAL A 134 7.34 -30.78 19.67
C VAL A 134 8.63 -30.26 19.08
N MET A 135 9.75 -30.50 19.75
CA MET A 135 11.08 -30.04 19.37
C MET A 135 12.01 -31.22 19.14
N MET A 136 12.95 -31.04 18.22
CA MET A 136 14.01 -32.01 17.97
C MET A 136 15.24 -31.61 18.79
N GLY A 137 15.80 -32.56 19.53
CA GLY A 137 17.05 -32.35 20.27
C GLY A 137 18.23 -32.12 19.33
N GLN A 138 19.11 -31.20 19.70
CA GLN A 138 20.37 -30.96 19.02
C GLN A 138 21.51 -31.63 19.80
N GLY A 139 22.10 -32.66 19.18
CA GLY A 139 23.26 -33.37 19.72
C GLY A 139 22.94 -34.53 20.67
N THR A 140 23.98 -35.12 21.26
CA THR A 140 23.89 -36.33 22.10
C THR A 140 23.45 -36.07 23.53
N GLN A 141 23.46 -34.81 23.95
CA GLN A 141 23.14 -34.42 25.33
C GLN A 141 21.66 -34.13 25.52
N GLN A 142 20.93 -33.84 24.43
CA GLN A 142 19.49 -33.59 24.47
C GLN A 142 18.71 -34.87 24.10
N PRO A 143 17.47 -35.04 24.60
CA PRO A 143 16.62 -36.10 24.10
C PRO A 143 16.34 -35.88 22.61
N ALA A 144 16.34 -36.96 21.82
CA ALA A 144 16.13 -36.88 20.37
C ALA A 144 14.85 -36.10 20.00
N LEU A 145 13.83 -36.22 20.84
CA LEU A 145 12.57 -35.49 20.72
C LEU A 145 12.08 -35.10 22.12
N TYR A 146 11.64 -33.84 22.27
CA TYR A 146 11.15 -33.31 23.54
C TYR A 146 10.01 -32.31 23.34
N LEU A 147 9.25 -32.06 24.40
CA LEU A 147 8.16 -31.10 24.44
C LEU A 147 8.62 -29.81 25.12
N GLN A 148 8.46 -28.68 24.46
CA GLN A 148 8.66 -27.36 25.05
C GLN A 148 7.31 -26.75 25.42
N VAL A 149 7.05 -26.61 26.72
CA VAL A 149 5.79 -26.03 27.23
C VAL A 149 5.78 -24.54 26.93
N GLY A 150 4.73 -24.10 26.24
CA GLY A 150 4.63 -22.74 25.75
C GLY A 150 3.23 -22.43 25.26
N HIS A 151 2.95 -21.14 25.11
CA HIS A 151 1.66 -20.70 24.61
C HIS A 151 1.67 -20.74 23.08
N PRO A 152 0.71 -21.44 22.43
CA PRO A 152 0.59 -21.36 20.99
C PRO A 152 0.35 -19.90 20.59
N PRO A 153 1.03 -19.39 19.54
CA PRO A 153 0.77 -18.04 19.05
C PRO A 153 -0.70 -17.90 18.69
N ASN A 154 -1.31 -16.74 19.00
CA ASN A 154 -2.74 -16.54 18.78
C ASN A 154 -3.07 -16.50 17.27
N VAL A 155 -3.46 -17.66 16.75
CA VAL A 155 -3.78 -17.92 15.34
C VAL A 155 -4.90 -17.01 14.84
N VAL A 156 -5.88 -16.72 15.69
CA VAL A 156 -7.01 -15.84 15.36
C VAL A 156 -6.53 -14.42 15.15
N LEU A 157 -5.65 -13.93 16.04
CA LEU A 157 -5.07 -12.59 15.92
C LEU A 157 -4.18 -12.47 14.66
N ALA A 158 -3.33 -13.46 14.40
CA ALA A 158 -2.46 -13.47 13.22
C ALA A 158 -3.27 -13.48 11.91
N ASN A 159 -4.34 -14.29 11.83
CA ASN A 159 -5.24 -14.31 10.68
C ASN A 159 -6.05 -13.03 10.52
N LEU A 160 -6.47 -12.41 11.61
CA LEU A 160 -7.19 -11.14 11.55
C LEU A 160 -6.28 -10.02 11.05
N LEU A 161 -5.06 -9.94 11.56
CA LEU A 161 -4.03 -8.98 11.11
C LEU A 161 -3.67 -9.17 9.64
N SER A 162 -3.56 -10.42 9.16
CA SER A 162 -3.25 -10.71 7.76
C SER A 162 -4.35 -10.28 6.81
N ARG A 163 -5.62 -10.54 7.18
CA ARG A 163 -6.79 -10.12 6.40
C ARG A 163 -6.90 -8.60 6.33
N LEU A 164 -6.65 -7.92 7.45
CA LEU A 164 -6.60 -6.46 7.48
C LEU A 164 -5.47 -5.91 6.60
N GLY A 165 -4.28 -6.51 6.66
CA GLY A 165 -3.15 -6.16 5.80
C GLY A 165 -3.46 -6.34 4.31
N ALA A 166 -4.08 -7.45 3.93
CA ALA A 166 -4.48 -7.73 2.55
C ALA A 166 -5.56 -6.74 2.05
N MET A 167 -6.59 -6.48 2.85
CA MET A 167 -7.63 -5.49 2.52
C MET A 167 -7.04 -4.10 2.33
N LEU A 168 -6.16 -3.68 3.24
CA LEU A 168 -5.48 -2.38 3.14
C LEU A 168 -4.66 -2.29 1.84
N LEU A 169 -3.92 -3.35 1.48
CA LEU A 169 -3.11 -3.38 0.27
C LEU A 169 -3.95 -3.29 -1.01
N VAL A 170 -5.10 -3.98 -1.06
CA VAL A 170 -6.05 -3.87 -2.17
C VAL A 170 -6.59 -2.45 -2.31
N VAL A 171 -6.97 -1.81 -1.20
CA VAL A 171 -7.46 -0.42 -1.21
C VAL A 171 -6.38 0.54 -1.69
N LEU A 172 -5.14 0.39 -1.22
CA LEU A 172 -4.02 1.23 -1.63
C LEU A 172 -3.68 1.05 -3.11
N MET A 173 -3.71 -0.19 -3.61
CA MET A 173 -3.52 -0.50 -5.03
C MET A 173 -4.63 0.09 -5.90
N ALA A 174 -5.89 -0.02 -5.47
CA ALA A 174 -7.02 0.57 -6.16
C ALA A 174 -6.91 2.10 -6.19
N ALA A 175 -6.53 2.74 -5.08
CA ALA A 175 -6.30 4.18 -5.03
C ALA A 175 -5.16 4.63 -5.96
N ALA A 176 -4.07 3.87 -6.02
CA ALA A 176 -2.96 4.13 -6.94
C ALA A 176 -3.39 3.98 -8.41
N PHE A 177 -4.13 2.92 -8.73
CA PHE A 177 -4.64 2.67 -10.08
C PHE A 177 -5.63 3.75 -10.52
N ILE A 178 -6.57 4.12 -9.66
CA ILE A 178 -7.51 5.21 -9.92
C ILE A 178 -6.76 6.54 -10.09
N GLY A 179 -5.78 6.84 -9.26
CA GLY A 179 -4.95 8.04 -9.41
C GLY A 179 -4.21 8.10 -10.75
N GLN A 180 -3.71 6.97 -11.25
CA GLN A 180 -3.12 6.88 -12.59
C GLN A 180 -4.18 7.01 -13.70
N LEU A 181 -5.36 6.42 -13.49
CA LEU A 181 -6.47 6.47 -14.44
C LEU A 181 -6.99 7.89 -14.59
N VAL A 182 -7.22 8.60 -13.48
CA VAL A 182 -7.65 10.00 -13.45
C VAL A 182 -6.62 10.88 -14.13
N GLU A 183 -5.32 10.71 -13.89
CA GLU A 183 -4.30 11.49 -14.61
C GLU A 183 -4.37 11.24 -16.12
N ARG A 184 -4.54 9.98 -16.57
CA ARG A 184 -4.69 9.67 -18.00
C ARG A 184 -6.00 10.20 -18.59
N LEU A 185 -7.07 10.21 -17.80
CA LEU A 185 -8.42 10.61 -18.20
C LEU A 185 -8.62 12.13 -18.14
N ASP A 186 -7.99 12.86 -17.23
CA ASP A 186 -7.92 14.33 -17.22
C ASP A 186 -7.26 14.86 -18.51
N TYR A 187 -6.46 14.02 -19.18
CA TYR A 187 -5.91 14.30 -20.49
C TYR A 187 -6.72 13.73 -21.67
N ALA A 188 -7.76 12.93 -21.43
CA ALA A 188 -8.38 12.07 -22.43
C ALA A 188 -9.91 11.92 -22.37
N ILE A 189 -10.64 12.53 -21.42
CA ILE A 189 -12.11 12.48 -21.42
C ILE A 189 -12.65 13.65 -22.26
N PRO A 190 -13.11 13.41 -23.50
CA PRO A 190 -14.22 14.16 -24.01
C PRO A 190 -15.44 13.83 -23.15
N LEU A 191 -16.07 14.84 -22.53
CA LEU A 191 -17.37 14.66 -21.88
C LEU A 191 -18.31 13.96 -22.86
N PRO A 192 -18.91 12.81 -22.49
CA PRO A 192 -19.90 12.19 -23.34
C PRO A 192 -21.11 13.11 -23.37
N TRP A 193 -21.60 13.32 -24.58
CA TRP A 193 -22.76 14.12 -24.95
C TRP A 193 -22.48 15.57 -25.28
N SER A 194 -22.95 15.91 -26.49
CA SER A 194 -23.24 17.24 -27.00
C SER A 194 -24.11 18.00 -25.99
N ALA A 195 -23.47 18.60 -24.99
CA ALA A 195 -24.02 19.78 -24.33
C ALA A 195 -24.25 20.80 -25.44
N GLY A 196 -25.51 21.21 -25.61
CA GLY A 196 -25.93 22.07 -26.71
C GLY A 196 -25.02 23.29 -26.87
N LEU A 197 -24.85 23.75 -28.11
CA LEU A 197 -24.10 24.96 -28.43
C LEU A 197 -24.55 26.09 -27.50
N ALA A 198 -23.74 26.40 -26.49
CA ALA A 198 -23.88 27.64 -25.75
C ALA A 198 -23.68 28.77 -26.77
N ALA A 199 -24.58 29.77 -26.76
CA ALA A 199 -24.67 30.76 -27.84
C ALA A 199 -23.38 31.58 -28.06
N ASN A 200 -22.47 31.64 -27.07
CA ASN A 200 -21.19 32.34 -27.15
C ASN A 200 -20.09 31.57 -26.39
N PRO A 201 -19.28 30.73 -27.05
CA PRO A 201 -18.10 30.13 -26.44
C PRO A 201 -17.03 31.19 -26.13
N PRO A 202 -16.23 31.04 -25.07
CA PRO A 202 -15.06 31.88 -24.84
C PRO A 202 -14.03 31.65 -25.96
N ALA A 203 -13.41 32.73 -26.43
CA ALA A 203 -12.44 32.69 -27.54
C ALA A 203 -11.26 31.74 -27.28
N LEU A 204 -10.87 31.60 -26.01
CA LEU A 204 -9.74 30.77 -25.60
C LEU A 204 -9.96 30.23 -24.19
N LEU A 205 -9.66 28.95 -24.02
CA LEU A 205 -9.68 28.22 -22.75
C LEU A 205 -8.29 27.66 -22.44
N TRP A 206 -7.94 27.68 -21.15
CA TRP A 206 -6.74 27.05 -20.61
C TRP A 206 -7.11 25.91 -19.65
N PHE A 207 -6.45 24.76 -19.79
CA PHE A 207 -6.68 23.54 -18.99
C PHE A 207 -5.41 23.04 -18.27
N GLY A 208 -4.30 23.78 -18.34
CA GLY A 208 -2.99 23.34 -17.89
C GLY A 208 -2.62 23.75 -16.46
N ALA A 209 -1.64 23.04 -15.89
CA ALA A 209 -1.00 23.44 -14.64
C ALA A 209 -0.23 24.74 -14.82
N LEU A 210 -0.67 25.78 -14.12
CA LEU A 210 0.00 27.05 -14.04
C LEU A 210 1.18 26.86 -13.06
N GLY A 211 2.43 26.82 -13.53
CA GLY A 211 3.55 26.51 -12.64
C GLY A 211 3.76 27.49 -11.45
N ARG A 212 4.87 27.32 -10.71
CA ARG A 212 5.25 27.82 -9.35
C ARG A 212 4.51 28.95 -8.59
N PRO A 213 3.90 30.02 -9.11
CA PRO A 213 2.92 30.76 -8.30
C PRO A 213 1.54 30.09 -8.21
N PHE A 214 1.22 29.09 -9.05
CA PHE A 214 -0.11 28.48 -9.16
C PHE A 214 -0.09 26.96 -9.31
N ASP A 215 0.99 26.28 -8.85
CA ASP A 215 1.12 24.81 -8.90
C ASP A 215 -0.11 24.10 -8.25
N ASP A 216 -0.96 24.84 -7.52
CA ASP A 216 -2.15 24.46 -6.77
C ASP A 216 -3.50 24.44 -7.47
N LEU A 217 -3.65 25.00 -8.66
CA LEU A 217 -4.96 25.02 -9.32
C LEU A 217 -4.88 24.29 -10.67
N VAL A 218 -5.34 23.04 -10.66
CA VAL A 218 -5.89 22.43 -11.87
C VAL A 218 -7.18 23.18 -12.17
N LEU A 219 -7.05 24.27 -12.91
CA LEU A 219 -8.19 25.04 -13.34
C LEU A 219 -8.94 24.22 -14.40
N ARG A 220 -10.14 23.74 -14.02
CA ARG A 220 -11.20 23.39 -14.98
C ARG A 220 -11.30 24.55 -15.98
N SER A 221 -11.45 24.26 -17.28
CA SER A 221 -11.54 25.23 -18.39
C SER A 221 -11.71 26.71 -17.96
N VAL A 222 -10.61 27.46 -17.81
CA VAL A 222 -10.69 28.89 -17.50
C VAL A 222 -10.58 29.69 -18.79
N PRO A 223 -11.51 30.63 -19.04
CA PRO A 223 -11.36 31.55 -20.15
C PRO A 223 -10.11 32.41 -19.97
N ALA A 224 -9.32 32.47 -21.03
CA ALA A 224 -8.02 33.12 -21.03
C ALA A 224 -7.94 34.19 -22.12
N ARG A 225 -7.09 35.19 -21.90
CA ARG A 225 -6.64 36.15 -22.92
C ARG A 225 -5.24 35.78 -23.35
N PHE A 226 -4.97 35.93 -24.63
CA PHE A 226 -3.65 35.77 -25.20
C PHE A 226 -3.09 37.14 -25.58
N SER A 227 -1.89 37.44 -25.11
CA SER A 227 -1.11 38.59 -25.53
C SER A 227 0.27 38.12 -25.94
N ALA A 228 0.86 38.77 -26.95
CA ALA A 228 2.20 38.40 -27.41
C ALA A 228 3.01 39.65 -27.72
N THR A 229 4.26 39.59 -27.32
CA THR A 229 5.33 40.52 -27.68
C THR A 229 6.36 39.76 -28.52
N PRO A 230 7.28 40.44 -29.21
CA PRO A 230 8.32 39.78 -30.00
C PRO A 230 9.21 38.79 -29.22
N HIS A 231 9.25 38.88 -27.89
CA HIS A 231 10.14 38.09 -27.03
C HIS A 231 9.41 37.19 -26.02
N GLU A 232 8.10 37.38 -25.83
CA GLU A 232 7.32 36.67 -24.84
C GLU A 232 5.85 36.60 -25.27
N ALA A 233 5.26 35.41 -25.21
CA ALA A 233 3.82 35.22 -25.27
C ALA A 233 3.27 35.01 -23.87
N ARG A 234 2.07 35.50 -23.61
CA ARG A 234 1.44 35.40 -22.30
C ARG A 234 -0.02 34.99 -22.41
N PHE A 235 -0.42 34.06 -21.54
CA PHE A 235 -1.80 33.70 -21.30
C PHE A 235 -2.23 34.25 -19.95
N GLU A 236 -3.36 34.94 -19.88
CA GLU A 236 -3.86 35.55 -18.64
C GLU A 236 -5.31 35.17 -18.40
N SER A 237 -5.72 35.01 -17.13
CA SER A 237 -7.13 34.80 -16.78
C SER A 237 -7.98 35.98 -17.26
N THR A 238 -9.16 35.72 -17.84
CA THR A 238 -10.16 36.77 -18.01
C THR A 238 -10.91 37.09 -16.72
N ASP A 239 -10.83 36.21 -15.72
CA ASP A 239 -11.54 36.34 -14.45
C ASP A 239 -10.74 37.19 -13.46
N SER A 240 -11.34 38.28 -12.99
CA SER A 240 -10.76 39.19 -12.00
C SER A 240 -10.72 38.60 -10.58
N ALA A 241 -11.54 37.59 -10.28
CA ALA A 241 -11.56 36.96 -8.96
C ALA A 241 -10.38 36.01 -8.75
N SER A 242 -9.80 35.48 -9.83
CA SER A 242 -8.69 34.53 -9.81
C SER A 242 -7.63 34.88 -10.87
N PRO A 243 -6.90 35.99 -10.71
CA PRO A 243 -5.94 36.44 -11.70
C PRO A 243 -4.74 35.49 -11.73
N TRP A 244 -4.44 34.98 -12.92
CA TRP A 244 -3.23 34.22 -13.21
C TRP A 244 -2.63 34.64 -14.54
N SER A 245 -1.32 34.44 -14.69
CA SER A 245 -0.59 34.70 -15.93
C SER A 245 0.48 33.63 -16.19
N VAL A 246 0.58 33.15 -17.43
CA VAL A 246 1.60 32.20 -17.90
C VAL A 246 2.39 32.80 -19.03
N ALA A 247 3.68 33.02 -18.80
CA ALA A 247 4.63 33.39 -19.85
C ALA A 247 5.14 32.14 -20.59
N ILE A 248 5.12 32.20 -21.91
CA ILE A 248 5.74 31.26 -22.83
C ILE A 248 6.88 31.99 -23.53
N ARG A 249 8.10 31.55 -23.21
CA ARG A 249 9.33 32.07 -23.84
C ARG A 249 9.73 31.24 -25.06
N ARG A 250 9.62 29.92 -24.98
CA ARG A 250 10.01 29.05 -26.09
C ARG A 250 9.09 27.85 -26.21
N LEU A 251 8.46 27.69 -27.37
CA LEU A 251 7.68 26.51 -27.69
C LEU A 251 8.60 25.33 -28.04
N ARG A 252 8.37 24.17 -27.42
CA ARG A 252 9.18 22.95 -27.60
C ARG A 252 8.45 21.88 -28.40
N GLN A 253 7.19 21.65 -28.08
CA GLN A 253 6.39 20.63 -28.75
C GLN A 253 4.92 21.03 -28.78
N VAL A 254 4.26 20.70 -29.88
CA VAL A 254 2.82 20.88 -30.07
C VAL A 254 2.21 19.55 -30.49
N GLN A 255 1.07 19.20 -29.89
CA GLN A 255 0.23 18.10 -30.33
C GLN A 255 -1.19 18.61 -30.48
N LEU A 256 -1.74 18.51 -31.69
CA LEU A 256 -3.09 18.97 -32.03
C LEU A 256 -4.11 17.87 -31.74
N PHE A 257 -5.27 18.25 -31.21
CA PHE A 257 -6.41 17.36 -30.96
C PHE A 257 -7.67 18.21 -30.76
N ASP A 258 -8.84 17.59 -30.63
CA ASP A 258 -10.08 18.28 -30.26
C ASP A 258 -10.43 17.92 -28.82
N VAL A 259 -10.89 18.92 -28.04
CA VAL A 259 -11.31 18.74 -26.65
C VAL A 259 -12.80 18.99 -26.53
N ALA A 260 -13.51 18.11 -25.82
CA ALA A 260 -14.90 18.39 -25.47
C ALA A 260 -14.94 19.29 -24.23
N THR A 261 -15.70 20.36 -24.32
CA THR A 261 -15.87 21.36 -23.26
C THR A 261 -17.34 21.54 -22.92
N GLN A 262 -17.65 22.31 -21.88
CA GLN A 262 -19.03 22.75 -21.59
C GLN A 262 -19.66 23.58 -22.73
N TYR A 263 -18.88 24.03 -23.70
CA TYR A 263 -19.32 24.82 -24.87
C TYR A 263 -19.39 23.99 -26.16
N GLY A 264 -19.14 22.68 -26.08
CA GLY A 264 -19.05 21.79 -27.24
C GLY A 264 -17.62 21.36 -27.56
N SER A 265 -17.44 20.73 -28.73
CA SER A 265 -16.11 20.33 -29.22
C SER A 265 -15.34 21.56 -29.70
N MET A 266 -14.15 21.78 -29.12
CA MET A 266 -13.29 22.91 -29.43
C MET A 266 -11.92 22.40 -29.93
N PRO A 267 -11.36 22.99 -30.99
CA PRO A 267 -10.02 22.66 -31.46
C PRO A 267 -8.97 23.04 -30.40
N ALA A 268 -8.15 22.07 -30.04
CA ALA A 268 -7.17 22.17 -28.97
C ALA A 268 -5.74 21.88 -29.40
N ALA A 269 -4.79 22.31 -28.56
CA ALA A 269 -3.39 22.00 -28.71
C ALA A 269 -2.73 21.79 -27.33
N ARG A 270 -1.99 20.69 -27.22
CA ARG A 270 -1.11 20.42 -26.08
C ARG A 270 0.25 21.01 -26.36
N LEU A 271 0.70 21.87 -25.47
CA LEU A 271 1.94 22.62 -25.56
C LEU A 271 2.94 22.09 -24.54
N ARG A 272 4.17 21.83 -24.97
CA ARG A 272 5.35 21.80 -24.09
C ARG A 272 6.19 23.02 -24.39
N PHE A 273 6.56 23.77 -23.36
CA PHE A 273 7.22 25.07 -23.53
C PHE A 273 8.16 25.38 -22.37
N GLU A 274 9.02 26.37 -22.56
CA GLU A 274 9.84 26.96 -21.50
C GLU A 274 9.25 28.29 -21.03
N ASP A 275 9.22 28.47 -19.72
CA ASP A 275 8.79 29.72 -19.09
C ASP A 275 9.90 30.78 -19.08
N GLU A 276 9.60 31.95 -18.49
CA GLU A 276 10.56 33.06 -18.28
C GLU A 276 11.85 32.62 -17.56
N ARG A 277 11.78 31.56 -16.73
CA ARG A 277 12.87 31.04 -15.89
C ARG A 277 13.61 29.89 -16.57
N GLY A 278 13.24 29.53 -17.80
CA GLY A 278 13.80 28.40 -18.54
C GLY A 278 13.32 27.03 -18.02
N LEU A 279 12.28 26.97 -17.20
CA LEU A 279 11.69 25.72 -16.72
C LEU A 279 10.74 25.16 -17.78
N GLN A 280 10.83 23.85 -18.02
CA GLN A 280 9.91 23.16 -18.92
C GLN A 280 8.54 22.98 -18.26
N ARG A 281 7.51 23.42 -18.97
CA ARG A 281 6.10 23.36 -18.57
C ARG A 281 5.25 22.72 -19.65
N HIS A 282 4.05 22.33 -19.25
CA HIS A 282 3.05 21.76 -20.13
C HIS A 282 1.71 22.47 -19.93
N GLY A 283 0.95 22.61 -21.01
CA GLY A 283 -0.37 23.21 -20.97
C GLY A 283 -1.23 22.74 -22.12
N VAL A 284 -2.54 22.95 -21.99
CA VAL A 284 -3.51 22.70 -23.06
C VAL A 284 -4.30 23.97 -23.28
N ILE A 285 -4.36 24.40 -24.53
CA ILE A 285 -5.22 25.48 -25.00
C ILE A 285 -6.35 24.89 -25.83
N ALA A 286 -7.54 25.46 -25.73
CA ALA A 286 -8.64 25.22 -26.67
C ALA A 286 -9.19 26.55 -27.15
N ALA A 287 -9.38 26.70 -28.46
CA ALA A 287 -9.90 27.93 -29.05
C ALA A 287 -11.30 27.71 -29.60
N ASP A 288 -12.04 28.79 -29.80
CA ASP A 288 -13.36 28.79 -30.43
C ASP A 288 -13.35 28.26 -31.88
N SER A 289 -12.23 28.43 -32.59
CA SER A 289 -12.06 27.99 -33.97
C SER A 289 -10.67 27.44 -34.27
N VAL A 290 -10.57 26.64 -35.35
CA VAL A 290 -9.30 26.08 -35.83
C VAL A 290 -8.35 27.20 -36.27
N GLU A 291 -8.92 28.26 -36.86
CA GLU A 291 -8.19 29.45 -37.29
C GLU A 291 -7.58 30.20 -36.10
N SER A 292 -8.37 30.45 -35.05
CA SER A 292 -7.91 31.06 -33.79
C SER A 292 -6.78 30.26 -33.15
N ARG A 293 -6.95 28.94 -33.04
CA ARG A 293 -5.90 28.05 -32.51
C ARG A 293 -4.62 28.15 -33.34
N ASN A 294 -4.73 28.04 -34.66
CA ASN A 294 -3.58 28.06 -35.56
C ASN A 294 -2.89 29.43 -35.55
N ALA A 295 -3.63 30.54 -35.44
CA ALA A 295 -3.07 31.89 -35.30
C ALA A 295 -2.22 32.02 -34.03
N ILE A 296 -2.73 31.53 -32.89
CA ILE A 296 -1.99 31.51 -31.62
C ILE A 296 -0.72 30.64 -31.75
N LEU A 297 -0.82 29.44 -32.32
CA LEU A 297 0.32 28.55 -32.50
C LEU A 297 1.38 29.15 -33.45
N ASN A 298 0.96 29.83 -34.51
CA ASN A 298 1.86 30.53 -35.42
C ASN A 298 2.64 31.61 -34.67
N VAL A 299 1.97 32.45 -33.89
CA VAL A 299 2.64 33.45 -33.03
C VAL A 299 3.61 32.77 -32.06
N LEU A 300 3.20 31.71 -31.38
CA LEU A 300 4.06 30.97 -30.44
C LEU A 300 5.29 30.34 -31.09
N SER A 301 5.20 29.94 -32.36
CA SER A 301 6.33 29.35 -33.11
C SER A 301 7.38 30.38 -33.55
N LEU A 302 7.00 31.66 -33.62
CA LEU A 302 7.88 32.76 -34.00
C LEU A 302 8.70 33.29 -32.81
N ILE A 303 8.29 32.97 -31.58
CA ILE A 303 8.97 33.41 -30.36
C ILE A 303 10.15 32.48 -30.09
N ARG A 304 11.36 33.04 -29.97
CA ARG A 304 12.63 32.33 -29.79
C ARG A 304 13.37 32.78 -28.54
#